data_AF-A0A1U8N1L2-F1
#
_entry.id   AF-A0A1U8N1L2-F1
#
_cell.length_a   1.000
_cell.length_b   1.000
_cell.length_c   1.000
_cell.angle_alpha   90.00
_cell.angle_beta   90.00
_cell.angle_gamma   90.00
#
_symmetry.space_group_name_H-M   'P 1'
#
loop_
_entity.id
_entity.type
_entity.pdbx_description
1 polymer ?
#
loop_
_entity_poly.entity_id
_entity_poly.type
_entity_poly.pdbx_seq_one_letter_code
_entity_poly.pdbx_strand_id
1 'polypeptide(L)'
;MSSLSRELVFLILQFLDEEKFKETAHTLEQESGFFFNMKHFEDQVQAGEWDEVKRYLCGFTKVEDNPCSTRIFFKIRKQKYLEALDRQDRAKAVEILVKDLKDTDHQMDLDLRYVLLLVHVY
;
A
#
# COMPACT_ATOMS: atom_id res chain seq x y z
N MET A 1 -21.93 12.02 5.36
CA MET A 1 -21.94 11.58 6.78
C MET A 1 -21.99 12.83 7.65
N SER A 2 -22.80 12.83 8.71
CA SER A 2 -22.82 13.94 9.68
C SER A 2 -21.59 13.91 10.58
N SER A 3 -21.26 15.02 11.24
CA SER A 3 -20.17 15.06 12.24
C SER A 3 -20.36 14.02 13.34
N LEU A 4 -21.61 13.79 13.76
CA LEU A 4 -22.00 12.80 14.77
C LEU A 4 -21.64 11.36 14.35
N SER A 5 -21.88 10.98 13.08
CA SER A 5 -21.53 9.64 12.60
C SER A 5 -20.02 9.39 12.66
N ARG A 6 -19.21 10.42 12.41
CA ARG A 6 -17.75 10.32 12.50
C ARG A 6 -17.27 10.16 13.94
N GLU A 7 -17.81 10.94 14.87
CA GLU A 7 -17.51 10.84 16.30
C GLU A 7 -17.86 9.45 16.85
N LEU A 8 -19.01 8.90 16.45
CA LEU A 8 -19.41 7.55 16.85
C LEU A 8 -18.42 6.48 16.36
N VAL A 9 -17.89 6.59 15.14
CA VAL A 9 -16.86 5.67 14.64
C VAL A 9 -15.60 5.74 15.50
N PHE A 10 -15.18 6.93 15.94
CA PHE A 10 -14.02 7.06 16.83
C PHE A 10 -14.25 6.40 18.20
N LEU A 11 -15.46 6.54 18.78
CA LEU A 11 -15.81 5.85 20.02
C LEU A 11 -15.81 4.32 19.86
N ILE A 12 -16.30 3.82 18.73
CA ILE A 12 -16.26 2.38 18.42
C ILE A 12 -14.81 1.92 18.26
N LEU A 13 -13.96 2.66 17.53
CA LEU A 13 -12.54 2.33 17.38
C LEU A 13 -11.83 2.26 18.73
N GLN A 14 -12.10 3.20 19.62
CA GLN A 14 -11.56 3.17 20.99
C GLN A 14 -11.99 1.91 21.74
N PHE A 15 -13.29 1.57 21.72
CA PHE A 15 -13.79 0.35 22.34
C PHE A 15 -13.12 -0.92 21.78
N LEU A 16 -12.97 -1.00 20.45
CA LEU A 16 -12.34 -2.16 19.80
C LEU A 16 -10.86 -2.29 20.21
N ASP A 17 -10.13 -1.19 20.39
CA ASP A 17 -8.74 -1.22 20.86
C ASP A 17 -8.63 -1.67 22.32
N GLU A 18 -9.48 -1.13 23.21
CA GLU A 18 -9.54 -1.49 24.64
C GLU A 18 -9.82 -2.99 24.83
N GLU A 19 -10.76 -3.55 24.07
CA GLU A 19 -11.11 -4.97 24.08
C GLU A 19 -10.16 -5.84 23.22
N LYS A 20 -9.18 -5.23 22.56
CA LYS A 20 -8.15 -5.89 21.73
C LYS A 20 -8.70 -6.59 20.46
N PHE A 21 -9.81 -6.12 19.92
CA PHE A 21 -10.38 -6.58 18.64
C PHE A 21 -9.68 -5.93 17.44
N LYS A 22 -8.38 -6.21 17.30
CA LYS A 22 -7.50 -5.52 16.34
C LYS A 22 -7.94 -5.61 14.89
N GLU A 23 -8.29 -6.81 14.40
CA GLU A 23 -8.71 -7.00 13.01
C GLU A 23 -10.00 -6.23 12.69
N THR A 24 -10.95 -6.24 13.63
CA THR A 24 -12.20 -5.46 13.51
C THR A 24 -11.91 -3.97 13.49
N ALA A 25 -10.99 -3.50 14.35
CA ALA A 25 -10.58 -2.09 14.37
C ALA A 25 -9.99 -1.68 13.02
N HIS A 26 -9.01 -2.42 12.49
CA HIS A 26 -8.38 -2.10 11.21
C HIS A 26 -9.33 -2.19 10.01
N THR A 27 -10.28 -3.13 10.06
CA THR A 27 -11.34 -3.22 9.04
C THR A 27 -12.24 -1.98 9.10
N LEU A 28 -12.65 -1.53 10.29
CA LEU A 28 -13.46 -0.32 10.45
C LEU A 28 -12.70 0.95 10.05
N GLU A 29 -11.41 1.05 10.38
CA GLU A 29 -10.52 2.12 9.92
C GLU A 29 -10.52 2.20 8.39
N GLN A 30 -10.32 1.06 7.72
CA GLN A 30 -10.26 0.95 6.28
C GLN A 30 -11.61 1.25 5.60
N GLU A 31 -12.70 0.67 6.08
CA GLU A 31 -14.03 0.85 5.46
C GLU A 31 -14.60 2.25 5.69
N SER A 32 -14.32 2.86 6.84
CA SER A 32 -14.79 4.21 7.14
C SER A 32 -13.91 5.30 6.52
N GLY A 33 -12.62 5.04 6.35
CA GLY A 33 -11.63 6.01 5.87
C GLY A 33 -11.40 7.20 6.81
N PHE A 34 -11.87 7.14 8.07
CA PHE A 34 -11.82 8.29 8.98
C PHE A 34 -10.53 8.43 9.79
N PHE A 35 -9.82 7.33 10.00
CA PHE A 35 -8.58 7.28 10.76
C PHE A 35 -7.59 6.33 10.09
N PHE A 36 -6.41 6.84 9.74
CA PHE A 36 -5.32 6.06 9.18
C PHE A 36 -4.36 5.66 10.30
N ASN A 37 -4.28 4.36 10.60
CA ASN A 37 -3.43 3.83 11.65
C ASN A 37 -2.00 3.61 11.12
N MET A 38 -1.13 4.60 11.35
CA MET A 38 0.25 4.56 10.88
C MET A 38 1.03 3.37 11.45
N LYS A 39 0.79 3.02 12.73
CA LYS A 39 1.48 1.90 13.37
C LYS A 39 1.12 0.57 12.68
N HIS A 40 -0.17 0.33 12.45
CA HIS A 40 -0.61 -0.85 11.71
C HIS A 40 -0.02 -0.91 10.30
N PHE A 41 -0.06 0.21 9.57
CA PHE A 41 0.52 0.30 8.24
C PHE A 41 2.02 -0.01 8.23
N GLU A 42 2.80 0.56 9.16
CA GLU A 42 4.23 0.30 9.31
C GLU A 42 4.51 -1.18 9.64
N ASP A 43 3.72 -1.77 10.55
CA ASP A 43 3.86 -3.18 10.93
C ASP A 43 3.62 -4.10 9.71
N GLN A 44 2.61 -3.81 8.86
CA GLN A 44 2.36 -4.57 7.61
C GLN A 44 3.46 -4.39 6.57
N VAL A 45 3.99 -3.16 6.43
CA VAL A 45 5.13 -2.88 5.53
C VAL A 45 6.38 -3.61 5.97
N GLN A 46 6.68 -3.64 7.28
CA GLN A 46 7.84 -4.35 7.83
C GLN A 46 7.71 -5.87 7.70
N ALA A 47 6.49 -6.40 7.80
CA ALA A 47 6.21 -7.81 7.59
C ALA A 47 6.31 -8.24 6.11
N GLY A 48 6.32 -7.28 5.17
CA GLY A 48 6.30 -7.56 3.74
C GLY A 48 4.94 -8.04 3.23
N GLU A 49 3.86 -7.75 3.96
CA GLU A 49 2.48 -8.12 3.62
C GLU A 49 1.89 -7.14 2.59
N TRP A 50 2.53 -7.08 1.41
CA TRP A 50 2.28 -6.06 0.40
C TRP A 50 0.83 -5.99 -0.11
N ASP A 51 0.13 -7.12 -0.10
CA ASP A 51 -1.27 -7.18 -0.53
C ASP A 51 -2.19 -6.54 0.53
N GLU A 52 -1.88 -6.73 1.81
CA GLU A 52 -2.59 -6.06 2.91
C GLU A 52 -2.27 -4.56 2.95
N VAL A 53 -1.00 -4.18 2.79
CA VAL A 53 -0.59 -2.77 2.69
C VAL A 53 -1.36 -2.03 1.60
N LYS A 54 -1.48 -2.65 0.40
CA LYS A 54 -2.27 -2.10 -0.71
C LYS A 54 -3.76 -2.05 -0.34
N ARG A 55 -4.31 -3.13 0.21
CA ARG A 55 -5.74 -3.24 0.58
C ARG A 55 -6.13 -2.16 1.58
N TYR A 56 -5.37 -2.00 2.66
CA TYR A 56 -5.58 -0.99 3.70
C TYR A 56 -5.51 0.43 3.12
N LEU A 57 -4.46 0.74 2.34
CA LEU A 57 -4.29 2.07 1.74
C LEU A 57 -5.45 2.45 0.80
N CYS A 58 -6.02 1.50 0.07
CA CYS A 58 -7.19 1.70 -0.80
C CYS A 58 -8.45 2.16 -0.05
N GLY A 59 -8.54 1.96 1.27
CA GLY A 59 -9.63 2.51 2.10
C GLY A 59 -9.58 4.04 2.23
N PHE A 60 -8.42 4.65 1.97
CA PHE A 60 -8.18 6.07 2.18
C PHE A 60 -7.90 6.83 0.88
N THR A 61 -7.28 6.18 -0.11
CA THR A 61 -6.97 6.79 -1.40
C THR A 61 -6.76 5.76 -2.49
N LYS A 62 -7.09 6.14 -3.74
CA LYS A 62 -6.80 5.40 -4.97
C LYS A 62 -5.53 5.92 -5.63
N VAL A 63 -4.96 5.11 -6.52
CA VAL A 63 -3.68 5.36 -7.18
C VAL A 63 -3.66 6.70 -7.92
N GLU A 64 -4.75 7.05 -8.60
CA GLU A 64 -4.89 8.28 -9.40
C GLU A 64 -5.47 9.48 -8.65
N ASP A 65 -5.79 9.39 -7.36
CA ASP A 65 -6.47 10.49 -6.65
C ASP A 65 -5.62 11.76 -6.58
N ASN A 66 -4.31 11.61 -6.39
CA ASN A 66 -3.37 12.73 -6.29
C ASN A 66 -1.91 12.26 -6.46
N PRO A 67 -0.96 13.16 -6.78
CA PRO A 67 0.45 12.79 -7.01
C PRO A 67 1.12 12.10 -5.81
N CYS A 68 0.73 12.42 -4.58
CA CYS A 68 1.27 11.75 -3.39
C CYS A 68 0.82 10.29 -3.32
N SER A 69 -0.46 10.02 -3.59
CA SER A 69 -1.01 8.66 -3.66
C SER A 69 -0.31 7.84 -4.75
N THR A 70 -0.22 8.38 -5.97
CA THR A 70 0.48 7.73 -7.08
C THR A 70 1.92 7.35 -6.69
N ARG A 71 2.64 8.27 -6.02
CA ARG A 71 4.00 8.03 -5.54
C ARG A 71 4.08 6.94 -4.47
N ILE A 72 3.14 6.87 -3.53
CA ILE A 72 3.14 5.85 -2.47
C ILE A 72 2.88 4.45 -3.06
N PHE A 73 1.85 4.30 -3.91
CA PHE A 73 1.56 3.02 -4.57
C PHE A 73 2.73 2.56 -5.44
N PHE A 74 3.40 3.48 -6.13
CA PHE A 74 4.59 3.17 -6.90
C PHE A 74 5.72 2.63 -6.02
N LYS A 75 6.01 3.29 -4.88
CA LYS A 75 7.04 2.83 -3.95
C LYS A 75 6.76 1.43 -3.41
N ILE A 76 5.51 1.13 -3.06
CA ILE A 76 5.07 -0.19 -2.60
C ILE A 76 5.32 -1.26 -3.68
N ARG A 77 4.89 -1.00 -4.92
CA ARG A 77 5.06 -1.93 -6.04
C ARG A 77 6.54 -2.14 -6.39
N LYS A 78 7.35 -1.07 -6.35
CA LYS A 78 8.81 -1.15 -6.54
C LYS A 78 9.45 -2.03 -5.48
N GLN A 79 9.10 -1.86 -4.21
CA GLN A 79 9.65 -2.67 -3.13
C GLN A 79 9.27 -4.16 -3.28
N LYS A 80 8.00 -4.46 -3.56
CA LYS A 80 7.53 -5.83 -3.86
C LYS A 80 8.31 -6.47 -5.02
N TYR A 81 8.62 -5.69 -6.06
CA TYR A 81 9.44 -6.13 -7.20
C TYR A 81 10.89 -6.42 -6.79
N LEU A 82 11.54 -5.51 -6.05
CA LEU A 82 12.91 -5.69 -5.60
C LEU A 82 13.07 -6.91 -4.69
N GLU A 83 12.10 -7.18 -3.82
CA GLU A 83 12.11 -8.39 -2.98
C GLU A 83 11.96 -9.68 -3.78
N ALA A 84 11.17 -9.67 -4.86
CA ALA A 84 11.09 -10.82 -5.75
C ALA A 84 12.42 -11.08 -6.45
N LEU A 85 13.13 -10.02 -6.87
CA LEU A 85 14.46 -10.13 -7.45
C LEU A 85 15.50 -10.65 -6.44
N ASP A 86 15.48 -10.12 -5.21
CA ASP A 86 16.40 -10.53 -4.14
C ASP A 86 16.23 -12.02 -3.79
N ARG A 87 14.99 -12.52 -3.80
CA ARG A 87 14.64 -13.94 -3.64
C ARG A 87 14.91 -14.79 -4.89
N GLN A 88 15.44 -14.20 -5.97
CA GLN A 88 15.66 -14.84 -7.28
C GLN A 88 14.40 -15.39 -7.95
N ASP A 89 13.21 -14.96 -7.52
CA ASP A 89 11.93 -15.33 -8.12
C ASP A 89 11.64 -14.44 -9.34
N ARG A 90 12.34 -14.77 -10.45
CA ARG A 90 12.27 -14.01 -11.69
C ARG A 90 10.87 -14.01 -12.30
N ALA A 91 10.12 -15.11 -12.16
CA ALA A 91 8.75 -15.21 -12.69
C ALA A 91 7.84 -14.18 -12.02
N LYS A 92 7.89 -14.10 -10.68
CA LYS A 92 7.13 -13.11 -9.90
C LYS A 92 7.61 -11.69 -10.15
N ALA A 93 8.92 -11.47 -10.29
CA ALA A 93 9.46 -10.16 -10.62
C ALA A 93 8.95 -9.65 -11.98
N VAL A 94 8.93 -10.51 -13.01
CA VAL A 94 8.38 -10.17 -14.33
C VAL A 94 6.88 -9.93 -14.26
N GLU A 95 6.14 -10.73 -13.50
CA GLU A 95 4.70 -10.52 -13.28
C GLU A 95 4.41 -9.13 -12.68
N ILE A 96 5.12 -8.75 -11.61
CA ILE A 96 4.96 -7.44 -10.96
C ILE A 96 5.37 -6.32 -11.93
N LEU A 97 6.46 -6.49 -12.67
CA LEU A 97 6.91 -5.49 -13.62
C LEU A 97 5.84 -5.20 -14.68
N VAL A 98 5.27 -6.25 -15.27
CA VAL A 98 4.28 -6.13 -16.36
C VAL A 98 2.93 -5.61 -15.84
N LYS A 99 2.46 -6.10 -14.69
CA LYS A 99 1.12 -5.76 -14.18
C LYS A 99 1.09 -4.45 -13.37
N ASP A 100 2.09 -4.21 -12.55
CA ASP A 100 2.04 -3.17 -11.51
C ASP A 100 2.87 -1.92 -11.87
N LEU A 101 3.96 -2.07 -12.63
CA LEU A 101 4.94 -0.99 -12.88
C LEU A 101 4.92 -0.44 -14.31
N LYS A 102 4.53 -1.23 -15.32
CA LYS A 102 4.59 -0.84 -16.74
C LYS A 102 3.70 0.36 -17.09
N ASP A 103 2.54 0.49 -16.45
CA ASP A 103 1.59 1.58 -16.73
C ASP A 103 1.98 2.91 -16.07
N THR A 104 3.00 2.92 -15.21
CA THR A 104 3.48 4.14 -14.51
C THR A 104 4.59 4.90 -15.27
N ASP A 105 4.88 4.51 -16.51
CA ASP A 105 6.01 4.98 -17.33
C ASP A 105 6.07 6.51 -17.54
N HIS A 106 4.92 7.21 -17.47
CA HIS A 106 4.89 8.66 -17.67
C HIS A 106 5.45 9.48 -16.49
N GLN A 107 5.68 8.86 -15.32
CA GLN A 107 6.11 9.55 -14.10
C GLN A 107 7.36 8.93 -13.46
N MET A 108 8.14 8.14 -14.21
CA MET A 108 9.26 7.39 -13.64
C MET A 108 10.46 8.28 -13.31
N ASP A 109 10.89 8.20 -12.04
CA ASP A 109 12.16 8.72 -11.53
C ASP A 109 13.35 8.04 -12.26
N LEU A 110 14.47 8.77 -12.41
CA LEU A 110 15.66 8.33 -13.16
C LEU A 110 16.20 6.97 -12.69
N ASP A 111 16.01 6.67 -11.40
CA ASP A 111 16.41 5.41 -10.78
C ASP A 111 15.77 4.17 -11.43
N LEU A 112 14.50 4.22 -11.84
CA LEU A 112 13.91 3.03 -12.48
C LEU A 112 14.27 2.91 -13.96
N ARG A 113 14.61 4.00 -14.66
CA ARG A 113 15.15 3.90 -16.02
C ARG A 113 16.43 3.07 -16.01
N TYR A 114 17.28 3.28 -15.01
CA TYR A 114 18.49 2.46 -14.79
C TYR A 114 18.17 1.00 -14.49
N VAL A 115 17.18 0.72 -13.63
CA VAL A 115 16.78 -0.67 -13.30
C VAL A 115 16.18 -1.39 -14.52
N LEU A 116 15.31 -0.74 -15.28
CA LEU A 116 14.74 -1.29 -16.52
C LEU A 116 15.81 -1.52 -17.60
N LEU A 117 16.75 -0.59 -17.76
CA LEU A 117 17.90 -0.73 -18.66
C LEU A 117 18.79 -1.91 -18.27
N LEU A 118 19.07 -2.11 -16.98
CA LEU A 118 19.88 -3.23 -16.50
C LEU A 118 19.20 -4.59 -16.73
N VAL A 119 17.86 -4.65 -16.67
CA VAL A 119 17.09 -5.88 -16.92
C VAL A 119 16.88 -6.18 -18.40
N HIS A 120 16.93 -5.17 -19.29
CA HIS A 120 16.86 -5.39 -20.75
C HIS A 120 18.22 -5.66 -21.41
N VAL A 121 19.33 -5.56 -20.67
CA VAL A 121 20.71 -5.74 -21.19
C VAL A 121 21.33 -7.09 -20.81
N TYR A 122 20.61 -7.96 -20.08
CA TYR A 122 20.98 -9.35 -19.78
C TYR A 122 19.85 -10.31 -20.12
#